data_AF-A0A392MBN0-F1
#
_entry.id   AF-A0A392MBN0-F1
#
_cell.length_a   1.000
_cell.length_b   1.000
_cell.length_c   1.000
_cell.angle_alpha   90.00
_cell.angle_beta   90.00
_cell.angle_gamma   90.00
#
_symmetry.space_group_name_H-M   'P 1'
#
loop_
_entity.id
_entity.type
_entity.pdbx_description
1 polymer ?
#
loop_
_entity_poly.entity_id
_entity_poly.type
_entity_poly.pdbx_seq_one_letter_code
_entity_poly.pdbx_strand_id
1 'polypeptide(L)'
;MEYLNRGEVTLALDVLRKRVSALRVDRCEVHSLANALLSFNDGDVVCDLRGKLLMDLEKVLPPPVSVPDGRLEHLVETTVTAWVDSCLYHSSANPISLYEDHHCGRDQFPTTTTQNPPMISILSVAIPAI
;
A
#
# COMPACT_ATOMS: atom_id res chain seq x y z
N MET A 1 -5.28 28.75 18.38
CA MET A 1 -5.03 30.16 18.00
C MET A 1 -5.48 30.46 16.57
N GLU A 2 -5.49 29.50 15.65
CA GLU A 2 -5.96 29.74 14.26
C GLU A 2 -7.39 30.33 14.17
N TYR A 3 -8.33 29.84 14.97
CA TYR A 3 -9.69 30.42 15.04
C TYR A 3 -9.71 31.86 15.58
N LEU A 4 -8.83 32.20 16.54
CA LEU A 4 -8.69 33.58 17.02
C LEU A 4 -8.16 34.52 15.94
N ASN A 5 -7.19 34.04 15.15
CA ASN A 5 -6.64 34.82 14.03
C ASN A 5 -7.70 35.17 12.97
N ARG A 6 -8.70 34.30 12.79
CA ARG A 6 -9.83 34.53 11.87
C ARG A 6 -10.96 35.36 12.49
N GLY A 7 -10.84 35.76 13.76
CA GLY A 7 -11.92 36.43 14.50
C GLY A 7 -13.06 35.50 14.94
N GLU A 8 -12.91 34.18 14.76
CA GLU A 8 -13.93 33.16 15.03
C GLU A 8 -13.89 32.71 16.50
N VAL A 9 -14.17 33.65 17.41
CA VAL A 9 -14.07 33.45 18.87
C VAL A 9 -14.98 32.33 19.38
N THR A 10 -16.16 32.16 18.79
CA THR A 10 -17.12 31.09 19.17
C THR A 10 -16.57 29.69 18.90
N LEU A 11 -15.91 29.49 17.76
CA LEU A 11 -15.25 28.23 17.41
C LEU A 11 -14.02 28.00 18.28
N ALA A 12 -13.24 29.05 18.56
CA ALA A 12 -12.10 28.97 19.46
C ALA A 12 -12.53 28.53 20.88
N LEU A 13 -13.65 29.06 21.37
CA LEU A 13 -14.24 28.70 22.66
C LEU A 13 -14.75 27.25 22.69
N ASP A 14 -15.37 26.79 21.60
CA ASP A 14 -15.85 25.41 21.49
C ASP A 14 -14.69 24.40 21.54
N VAL A 15 -13.59 24.70 20.86
CA VAL A 15 -12.36 23.90 20.90
C VAL A 15 -11.78 23.85 22.30
N LEU A 16 -11.70 24.98 23.01
CA LEU A 16 -11.18 25.02 24.39
C LEU A 16 -12.06 24.17 25.34
N ARG A 17 -13.38 24.31 25.24
CA ARG A 17 -14.34 23.63 26.13
C ARG A 17 -14.48 22.13 25.85
N LYS A 18 -14.42 21.71 24.59
CA LYS A 18 -14.66 20.31 24.22
C LYS A 18 -13.38 19.51 24.01
N ARG A 19 -12.40 20.08 23.31
CA ARG A 19 -11.19 19.34 22.90
C ARG A 19 -10.08 19.49 23.93
N VAL A 20 -9.79 20.72 24.35
CA VAL A 20 -8.71 20.97 25.32
C VAL A 20 -9.09 20.47 26.71
N SER A 21 -10.36 20.60 27.12
CA SER A 21 -10.83 20.08 28.41
C SER A 21 -10.82 18.54 28.49
N ALA A 22 -10.85 17.85 27.35
CA ALA A 22 -10.80 16.38 27.28
C ALA A 22 -9.36 15.84 27.29
N LEU A 23 -8.41 16.64 26.82
CA LEU A 23 -6.98 16.41 27.05
C LEU A 23 -6.74 16.77 28.52
N ARG A 24 -6.18 15.87 29.34
CA ARG A 24 -5.93 16.10 30.78
C ARG A 24 -4.81 17.12 31.01
N VAL A 25 -4.93 18.29 30.41
CA VAL A 25 -3.98 19.40 30.45
C VAL A 25 -4.08 20.09 31.80
N ASP A 26 -2.96 20.63 32.28
CA ASP A 26 -2.92 21.38 33.53
C ASP A 26 -3.85 22.59 33.49
N ARG A 27 -4.50 22.89 34.63
CA ARG A 27 -5.46 24.00 34.71
C ARG A 27 -4.81 25.36 34.46
N CYS A 28 -3.53 25.53 34.76
CA CYS A 28 -2.83 26.79 34.50
C CYS A 28 -2.68 27.03 32.99
N GLU A 29 -2.43 25.99 32.20
CA GLU A 29 -2.33 26.11 30.75
C GLU A 29 -3.68 26.41 30.10
N VAL A 30 -4.75 25.76 30.56
CA VAL A 30 -6.12 26.07 30.11
C VAL A 30 -6.49 27.51 30.43
N HIS A 31 -6.13 27.99 31.63
CA HIS A 31 -6.38 29.37 32.03
C HIS A 31 -5.55 30.37 31.21
N SER A 32 -4.29 30.05 30.92
CA SER A 32 -3.42 30.85 30.05
C SER A 32 -3.99 30.95 28.62
N LEU A 33 -4.47 29.83 28.07
CA LEU A 33 -5.16 29.79 26.77
C LEU A 33 -6.46 30.61 26.77
N ALA A 34 -7.24 30.54 27.86
CA ALA A 34 -8.45 31.34 28.00
C ALA A 34 -8.15 32.84 28.06
N ASN A 35 -7.11 33.24 28.78
CA ASN A 35 -6.65 34.64 28.81
C ASN A 35 -6.15 35.09 27.44
N ALA A 36 -5.45 34.22 26.71
CA ALA A 36 -5.04 34.50 25.34
C ALA A 36 -6.22 34.71 24.38
N LEU A 37 -7.36 34.00 24.56
CA LEU A 37 -8.59 34.28 23.78
C LEU A 37 -9.09 35.72 23.98
N LEU A 38 -8.89 36.29 25.18
CA LEU A 38 -9.37 37.63 25.54
C LEU A 38 -8.44 38.75 25.07
N SER A 39 -7.14 38.45 24.90
CA SER A 39 -6.10 39.44 24.56
C SER A 39 -5.52 39.28 23.16
N PHE A 40 -6.05 38.39 22.33
CA PHE A 40 -5.49 38.08 21.02
C PHE A 40 -5.70 39.23 20.04
N ASN A 41 -4.61 39.81 19.55
CA ASN A 41 -4.64 40.91 18.57
C ASN A 41 -3.65 40.72 17.40
N ASP A 42 -2.94 39.60 17.32
CA ASP A 42 -1.82 39.48 16.39
C ASP A 42 -1.86 38.20 15.56
N GLY A 43 -1.94 38.38 14.25
CA GLY A 43 -2.10 37.29 13.27
C GLY A 43 -0.79 36.70 12.78
N ASP A 44 0.31 37.44 12.87
CA ASP A 44 1.63 37.00 12.38
C ASP A 44 2.21 35.88 13.26
N VAL A 45 1.95 35.96 14.57
CA VAL A 45 2.37 34.97 15.57
C VAL A 45 1.83 33.55 15.26
N VAL A 46 0.67 33.43 14.62
CA VAL A 46 0.04 32.11 14.38
C VAL A 46 0.71 31.33 13.25
N CYS A 47 1.21 32.00 12.22
CA CYS A 47 1.93 31.35 11.13
C CYS A 47 3.24 30.72 11.62
N ASP A 48 3.97 31.45 12.47
CA ASP A 48 5.22 30.97 13.08
C ASP A 48 5.00 29.77 14.01
N LEU A 49 3.91 29.78 14.80
CA LEU A 49 3.53 28.65 15.65
C LEU A 49 3.24 27.38 14.87
N ARG A 50 2.59 27.48 13.70
CA ARG A 50 2.31 26.32 12.84
C ARG A 50 3.59 25.70 12.28
N GLY A 51 4.54 26.54 11.86
CA GLY A 51 5.86 26.08 11.41
C GLY A 51 6.61 25.33 12.51
N LYS A 52 6.67 25.91 13.71
CA LYS A 52 7.30 25.28 14.89
C LYS A 52 6.64 23.95 15.25
N LEU A 53 5.30 23.89 15.27
CA LEU A 53 4.58 22.65 15.55
C LEU A 53 4.90 21.55 14.53
N LEU A 54 5.01 21.90 13.24
CA LEU A 54 5.38 20.94 12.21
C LEU A 54 6.80 20.40 12.44
N MET A 55 7.76 21.27 12.79
CA MET A 55 9.13 20.84 13.13
C MET A 55 9.18 19.95 14.36
N ASP A 56 8.33 20.20 15.36
CA ASP A 56 8.27 19.35 16.57
C ASP A 56 7.56 18.02 16.29
N LEU A 57 6.52 18.02 15.45
CA LEU A 57 5.86 16.80 14.99
C LEU A 57 6.83 15.92 14.19
N GLU A 58 7.64 16.50 13.32
CA GLU A 58 8.64 15.77 12.54
C GLU A 58 9.65 15.02 13.43
N LYS A 59 9.98 15.55 14.63
CA LYS A 59 10.89 14.89 15.58
C LYS A 59 10.28 13.69 16.29
N VAL A 60 8.95 13.65 16.44
CA VAL A 60 8.25 12.58 17.18
C VAL A 60 7.59 11.56 16.26
N LEU A 61 7.33 11.94 15.01
CA LEU A 61 6.78 11.04 14.01
C LEU A 61 7.90 10.12 13.49
N PRO A 62 7.59 8.82 13.29
CA PRO A 62 8.53 7.94 12.61
C PRO A 62 8.80 8.46 11.19
N PRO A 63 10.02 8.23 10.64
CA PRO A 63 10.34 8.62 9.27
C PRO A 63 9.29 8.10 8.28
N PRO A 64 8.92 8.87 7.26
CA PRO A 64 8.02 8.40 6.22
C PRO A 64 8.57 7.10 5.61
N VAL A 65 7.79 6.03 5.67
CA VAL A 65 8.17 4.77 5.03
C VAL A 65 7.91 4.92 3.54
N SER A 66 8.98 5.04 2.75
CA SER A 66 8.86 5.00 1.29
C SER A 66 8.45 3.60 0.86
N VAL A 67 7.24 3.49 0.31
CA VAL A 67 6.81 2.27 -0.38
C VAL A 67 7.37 2.34 -1.81
N PRO A 68 8.20 1.37 -2.25
CA PRO A 68 8.68 1.36 -3.61
C PRO A 68 7.54 1.22 -4.61
N ASP A 69 7.73 1.77 -5.81
CA ASP A 69 6.78 1.62 -6.90
C ASP A 69 6.57 0.15 -7.23
N GLY A 70 5.33 -0.22 -7.53
CA GLY A 70 5.01 -1.58 -7.95
C GLY A 70 5.05 -2.63 -6.82
N ARG A 71 5.03 -2.22 -5.55
CA ARG A 71 5.17 -3.18 -4.43
C ARG A 71 4.08 -4.25 -4.39
N LEU A 72 2.84 -3.88 -4.72
CA LEU A 72 1.73 -4.84 -4.71
C LEU A 72 1.90 -5.87 -5.83
N GLU A 73 2.24 -5.39 -7.02
CA GLU A 73 2.51 -6.17 -8.21
C GLU A 73 3.65 -7.16 -7.95
N HIS A 74 4.75 -6.68 -7.36
CA HIS A 74 5.89 -7.53 -7.00
C HIS A 74 5.51 -8.60 -5.96
N LEU A 75 4.70 -8.25 -4.96
CA LEU A 75 4.22 -9.22 -3.96
C LEU A 75 3.33 -10.28 -4.59
N VAL A 76 2.43 -9.89 -5.49
CA VAL A 76 1.56 -10.82 -6.22
C VAL A 76 2.39 -11.72 -7.13
N GLU A 77 3.30 -11.17 -7.91
CA GLU A 77 4.18 -11.94 -8.81
C GLU A 77 5.06 -12.93 -8.04
N THR A 78 5.65 -12.51 -6.93
CA THR A 78 6.46 -13.39 -6.07
C THR A 78 5.62 -14.54 -5.51
N THR A 79 4.39 -14.25 -5.08
CA THR A 79 3.48 -15.27 -4.52
C THR A 79 3.06 -16.27 -5.60
N VAL A 80 2.66 -15.79 -6.77
CA VAL A 80 2.28 -16.64 -7.92
C VAL A 80 3.47 -17.50 -8.37
N THR A 81 4.68 -16.95 -8.42
CA THR A 81 5.89 -17.68 -8.78
C THR A 81 6.15 -18.81 -7.77
N ALA A 82 6.06 -18.54 -6.47
CA ALA A 82 6.24 -19.55 -5.44
C ALA A 82 5.18 -20.67 -5.50
N TRP A 83 3.93 -20.33 -5.85
CA TRP A 83 2.89 -21.30 -6.08
C TRP A 83 3.18 -22.22 -7.28
N VAL A 84 3.67 -21.66 -8.38
CA VAL A 84 4.06 -22.44 -9.57
C VAL A 84 5.25 -23.34 -9.25
N ASP A 85 6.28 -22.80 -8.61
CA ASP A 85 7.52 -23.54 -8.29
C ASP A 85 7.27 -24.72 -7.33
N SER A 86 6.28 -24.60 -6.46
CA SER A 86 5.89 -25.67 -5.53
C SER A 86 4.92 -26.70 -6.14
N CYS A 87 4.38 -26.44 -7.33
CA CYS A 87 3.37 -27.28 -7.95
C CYS A 87 3.98 -28.38 -8.83
N LEU A 88 3.88 -29.63 -8.37
CA LEU A 88 4.45 -30.80 -9.06
C LEU A 88 3.82 -31.12 -10.42
N TYR A 89 2.58 -30.68 -10.64
CA TYR A 89 1.79 -31.03 -11.81
C TYR A 89 1.46 -29.81 -12.68
N HIS A 90 2.05 -28.66 -12.40
CA HIS A 90 1.82 -27.46 -13.20
C HIS A 90 2.39 -27.64 -14.60
N SER A 91 1.54 -27.45 -15.60
CA SER A 91 1.94 -27.36 -17.01
C SER A 91 1.71 -25.93 -17.47
N SER A 92 2.54 -25.42 -18.38
CA SER A 92 2.52 -24.03 -18.86
C SER A 92 1.20 -23.60 -19.54
N ALA A 93 0.24 -24.51 -19.70
CA ALA A 93 -1.06 -24.27 -20.29
C ALA A 93 -2.16 -23.89 -19.27
N ASN A 94 -1.91 -24.04 -17.96
CA ASN A 94 -2.96 -23.88 -16.95
C ASN A 94 -3.01 -22.44 -16.42
N PRO A 95 -4.16 -21.75 -16.51
CA PRO A 95 -4.30 -20.40 -15.94
C PRO A 95 -4.24 -20.44 -14.41
N ILE A 96 -3.66 -19.40 -13.82
CA ILE A 96 -3.54 -19.25 -12.36
C ILE A 96 -4.58 -18.24 -11.88
N SER A 97 -5.37 -18.62 -10.89
CA SER A 97 -6.30 -17.72 -10.19
C SER A 97 -5.56 -16.92 -9.13
N LEU A 98 -5.92 -15.64 -8.96
CA LEU A 98 -5.47 -14.82 -7.83
C LEU A 98 -6.45 -14.84 -6.65
N TYR A 99 -7.63 -15.44 -6.82
CA TYR A 99 -8.68 -15.46 -5.80
C TYR A 99 -8.54 -16.63 -4.82
N GLU A 100 -7.79 -17.66 -5.20
CA GLU A 100 -7.58 -18.89 -4.43
C GLU A 100 -6.16 -19.40 -4.68
N ASP A 101 -5.61 -20.14 -3.72
CA ASP A 101 -4.28 -20.74 -3.84
C ASP A 101 -4.23 -21.75 -5.01
N HIS A 102 -3.13 -21.74 -5.74
CA HIS A 102 -2.96 -22.62 -6.90
C HIS A 102 -2.77 -24.09 -6.51
N HIS A 103 -3.55 -24.98 -7.12
CA HIS A 103 -3.42 -26.43 -6.96
C HIS A 103 -3.73 -27.16 -8.29
N CYS A 104 -2.74 -27.82 -8.88
CA CYS A 104 -2.95 -28.73 -10.02
C CYS A 104 -3.13 -30.18 -9.56
N GLY A 105 -4.18 -30.83 -10.07
CA GLY A 105 -4.38 -32.26 -9.90
C GLY A 105 -3.53 -33.10 -10.86
N ARG A 106 -3.25 -34.36 -10.50
CA ARG A 106 -2.51 -35.32 -11.34
C ARG A 106 -3.21 -35.61 -12.66
N ASP A 107 -4.53 -35.48 -12.71
CA ASP A 107 -5.38 -35.61 -13.89
C ASP A 107 -5.13 -34.54 -14.96
N GLN A 108 -4.55 -33.40 -14.57
CA GLN A 108 -4.23 -32.29 -15.48
C GLN A 108 -2.85 -32.44 -16.14
N PHE A 109 -2.05 -33.42 -15.69
CA PHE A 109 -0.75 -33.69 -16.29
C PHE A 109 -0.93 -34.51 -17.58
N PRO A 110 -0.34 -34.12 -18.72
CA PRO A 110 -0.50 -34.86 -19.96
C PRO A 110 0.08 -36.27 -19.83
N THR A 111 -0.80 -37.27 -19.77
CA THR A 111 -0.44 -38.70 -19.70
C THR A 111 -0.19 -39.32 -21.07
N THR A 112 -0.49 -38.61 -22.15
CA THR A 112 -0.33 -39.08 -23.52
C THR A 112 0.84 -38.36 -24.20
N THR A 113 1.85 -39.13 -24.63
CA THR A 113 2.97 -38.61 -25.40
C THR A 113 2.58 -38.55 -26.88
N THR A 114 2.46 -37.34 -27.44
CA THR A 114 2.37 -37.18 -28.89
C THR A 114 3.78 -37.17 -29.48
N GLN A 115 4.24 -38.32 -29.95
CA GLN A 115 5.45 -38.40 -30.77
C GLN A 115 5.10 -37.83 -32.14
N ASN A 116 5.52 -36.59 -32.44
CA ASN A 116 5.54 -36.15 -33.84
C ASN A 116 6.55 -37.02 -34.58
N PRO A 117 6.14 -37.85 -35.57
CA PRO A 117 7.09 -38.66 -36.30
C PRO A 117 8.09 -37.72 -37.01
N PRO A 118 9.40 -38.03 -37.04
CA PRO A 118 10.33 -37.25 -37.82
C PRO A 118 9.87 -37.30 -39.27
N MET A 119 9.86 -36.14 -39.95
CA MET A 119 9.63 -36.01 -41.38
C MET A 119 10.75 -36.70 -42.17
N ILE A 120 10.78 -38.03 -42.16
CA ILE A 120 11.61 -38.83 -43.06
C ILE A 120 10.80 -39.00 -44.33
N SER A 121 11.09 -38.13 -45.30
CA SER A 121 10.63 -38.26 -46.67
C SER A 121 11.19 -39.57 -47.25
N ILE A 122 10.37 -40.62 -47.32
CA ILE A 122 10.73 -41.85 -48.01
C ILE A 122 10.54 -41.58 -49.51
N LEU A 123 11.60 -41.11 -50.17
CA LEU A 123 11.64 -41.04 -51.63
C LEU A 123 11.68 -42.48 -52.16
N SER A 124 10.58 -42.95 -52.75
CA SER A 124 10.52 -44.23 -53.44
C SER A 124 11.55 -44.29 -54.57
N VAL A 125 12.64 -45.01 -54.36
CA VAL A 125 13.54 -45.44 -55.46
C VAL A 125 12.92 -46.71 -56.06
N ALA A 126 12.36 -46.58 -57.26
CA ALA A 126 11.97 -47.70 -58.08
C ALA A 126 13.25 -48.41 -58.57
N ILE A 127 13.46 -49.65 -58.15
CA ILE A 127 14.46 -50.56 -58.72
C ILE A 127 13.72 -51.37 -59.80
N PRO A 128 14.07 -51.26 -61.09
CA PRO A 128 13.45 -52.08 -62.12
C PRO A 128 13.97 -53.52 -62.00
N ALA A 129 13.04 -54.47 -62.09
CA ALA A 129 13.34 -55.90 -62.14
C ALA A 129 14.18 -56.24 -63.39
N ILE A 130 15.21 -57.06 -63.21
CA ILE A 130 15.83 -57.87 -64.26
C ILE A 130 15.16 -59.23 -64.23
#